data_AF-D7R9Z4-F1
#
_entry.id   AF-D7R9Z4-F1
#
_cell.length_a   1.000
_cell.length_b   1.000
_cell.length_c   1.000
_cell.angle_alpha   90.00
_cell.angle_beta   90.00
_cell.angle_gamma   90.00
#
_symmetry.space_group_name_H-M   'P 1'
#
loop_
_entity.id
_entity.type
_entity.pdbx_description
1 polymer ?
#
loop_
_entity_poly.entity_id
_entity_poly.type
_entity_poly.pdbx_seq_one_letter_code
_entity_poly.pdbx_strand_id
1 'polypeptide(L)'
;RSGNSHGPETEPPMAIFELLDYIVNEPPPKLPGVFGPEFKDFVNKCLIKNPAERADLKQLMVHPFIKESEVEEVDFAGWLCNTIGLNQPLTPTHSAGV
;
A
#
# COMPACT_ATOMS: atom_id res chain seq x y z
N ARG A 1 -30.36 -17.82 15.21
CA ARG A 1 -30.74 -17.51 13.81
C ARG A 1 -29.55 -17.90 12.95
N SER A 2 -29.74 -18.94 12.15
CA SER A 2 -28.71 -19.72 11.46
C SER A 2 -27.72 -18.87 10.67
N GLY A 3 -26.46 -19.34 10.66
CA GLY A 3 -25.42 -18.77 9.81
C GLY A 3 -25.66 -19.01 8.33
N ASN A 4 -25.00 -18.20 7.51
CA ASN A 4 -24.66 -18.51 6.13
C ASN A 4 -23.29 -17.90 5.83
N SER A 5 -22.29 -18.76 5.78
CA SER A 5 -20.98 -18.54 5.18
C SER A 5 -21.17 -18.49 3.66
N HIS A 6 -20.97 -17.34 3.02
CA HIS A 6 -21.02 -17.21 1.55
C HIS A 6 -19.67 -16.66 1.06
N GLY A 7 -19.01 -17.46 0.21
CA GLY A 7 -17.77 -17.10 -0.48
C GLY A 7 -17.99 -16.03 -1.55
N PRO A 8 -16.91 -15.52 -2.17
CA PRO A 8 -16.94 -14.28 -2.94
C PRO A 8 -17.23 -14.57 -4.41
N GLU A 9 -18.49 -14.59 -4.83
CA GLU A 9 -18.83 -14.54 -6.25
C GLU A 9 -20.09 -13.67 -6.44
N THR A 10 -19.87 -12.53 -7.11
CA THR A 10 -20.85 -11.63 -7.76
C THR A 10 -21.74 -10.75 -6.87
N GLU A 11 -21.15 -9.89 -6.02
CA GLU A 11 -21.83 -8.64 -5.66
C GLU A 11 -21.69 -7.63 -6.83
N PRO A 12 -22.75 -6.93 -7.25
CA PRO A 12 -22.63 -5.88 -8.25
C PRO A 12 -21.62 -4.81 -7.80
N PRO A 13 -20.85 -4.21 -8.72
CA PRO A 13 -19.87 -3.21 -8.35
C PRO A 13 -20.57 -2.05 -7.65
N MET A 14 -20.02 -1.67 -6.49
CA MET A 14 -20.51 -0.57 -5.66
C MET A 14 -20.68 0.71 -6.50
N ALA A 15 -21.83 1.38 -6.35
CA ALA A 15 -22.06 2.64 -7.03
C ALA A 15 -21.16 3.75 -6.46
N ILE A 16 -20.89 4.81 -7.24
CA ILE A 16 -19.97 5.88 -6.82
C ILE A 16 -20.40 6.56 -5.50
N PHE A 17 -21.69 6.81 -5.29
CA PHE A 17 -22.18 7.42 -4.06
C PHE A 17 -22.06 6.49 -2.85
N GLU A 18 -22.29 5.19 -3.05
CA GLU A 18 -22.09 4.17 -2.01
C GLU A 18 -20.61 4.08 -1.63
N LEU A 19 -19.70 4.20 -2.59
CA LEU A 19 -18.26 4.21 -2.34
C LEU A 19 -17.81 5.44 -1.54
N LEU A 20 -18.31 6.62 -1.89
CA LEU A 20 -18.01 7.84 -1.13
C LEU A 20 -18.55 7.75 0.30
N ASP A 21 -19.77 7.24 0.47
CA ASP A 21 -20.36 7.01 1.78
C ASP A 21 -19.53 6.02 2.61
N TYR A 22 -19.10 4.91 2.00
CA TYR A 22 -18.22 3.93 2.61
C TYR A 22 -16.90 4.57 3.09
N ILE A 23 -16.24 5.37 2.25
CA ILE A 23 -15.00 6.07 2.63
C ILE A 23 -15.23 7.00 3.83
N VAL A 24 -16.37 7.71 3.86
CA VAL A 24 -16.69 8.69 4.90
C VAL A 24 -17.15 8.04 6.20
N ASN A 25 -17.85 6.91 6.16
CA ASN A 25 -18.54 6.34 7.32
C ASN A 25 -17.91 5.04 7.84
N GLU A 26 -17.42 4.17 6.96
CA GLU A 26 -16.88 2.87 7.35
C GLU A 26 -15.42 2.95 7.81
N PRO A 27 -14.91 1.94 8.54
CA PRO A 27 -13.51 1.86 8.91
C PRO A 27 -12.57 1.88 7.70
N PRO A 28 -11.36 2.45 7.81
CA PRO A 28 -10.42 2.46 6.71
C PRO A 28 -9.97 1.03 6.33
N PRO A 29 -9.67 0.79 5.05
CA PRO A 29 -9.17 -0.51 4.62
C PRO A 29 -7.81 -0.82 5.25
N LYS A 30 -7.51 -2.11 5.38
CA LYS A 30 -6.25 -2.60 5.95
C LYS A 30 -5.62 -3.63 5.02
N LEU A 31 -4.29 -3.69 5.02
CA LEU A 31 -3.57 -4.68 4.24
C LEU A 31 -3.81 -6.11 4.77
N PRO A 32 -3.95 -7.12 3.89
CA PRO A 32 -4.14 -8.52 4.27
C PRO A 32 -2.87 -9.15 4.89
N GLY A 33 -3.01 -10.39 5.38
CA GLY A 33 -2.00 -11.11 6.15
C GLY A 33 -0.62 -11.27 5.48
N VAL A 34 -0.55 -11.23 4.14
CA VAL A 34 0.66 -11.49 3.34
C VAL A 34 1.77 -10.43 3.47
N PHE A 35 1.46 -9.27 4.05
CA PHE A 35 2.42 -8.17 4.20
C PHE A 35 3.09 -8.14 5.59
N GLY A 36 4.31 -7.62 5.64
CA GLY A 36 5.04 -7.42 6.91
C GLY A 36 4.32 -6.45 7.87
N PRO A 37 4.54 -6.59 9.20
CA PRO A 37 3.88 -5.75 10.20
C PRO A 37 4.21 -4.25 10.04
N GLU A 38 5.42 -3.91 9.62
CA GLU A 38 5.91 -2.54 9.41
C GLU A 38 5.18 -1.88 8.23
N PHE A 39 4.98 -2.61 7.13
CA PHE A 39 4.22 -2.10 5.99
C PHE A 39 2.74 -1.93 6.33
N LYS A 40 2.17 -2.88 7.08
CA LYS A 40 0.80 -2.78 7.61
C LYS A 40 0.64 -1.53 8.49
N ASP A 41 1.55 -1.29 9.42
CA ASP A 41 1.50 -0.11 10.30
C ASP A 41 1.67 1.19 9.49
N PHE A 42 2.60 1.24 8.54
CA PHE A 42 2.80 2.40 7.66
C PHE A 42 1.50 2.80 6.95
N VAL A 43 0.84 1.85 6.29
CA VAL A 43 -0.42 2.10 5.57
C VAL A 43 -1.55 2.45 6.54
N ASN A 44 -1.63 1.80 7.72
CA ASN A 44 -2.62 2.15 8.74
C ASN A 44 -2.47 3.61 9.20
N LYS A 45 -1.24 4.11 9.38
CA LYS A 45 -0.98 5.51 9.74
C LYS A 45 -1.39 6.51 8.65
N CYS A 46 -1.26 6.12 7.38
CA CYS A 46 -1.72 6.92 6.23
C CYS A 46 -3.24 6.99 6.12
N LEU A 47 -3.95 5.94 6.55
CA LEU A 47 -5.40 5.80 6.36
C LEU A 47 -6.23 6.17 7.60
N ILE A 48 -5.63 6.78 8.64
CA ILE A 48 -6.39 7.31 9.77
C ILE A 48 -7.39 8.36 9.28
N LYS A 49 -8.67 8.17 9.63
CA LYS A 49 -9.77 9.04 9.17
C LYS A 49 -9.67 10.44 9.74
N ASN A 50 -9.35 10.57 11.04
CA ASN A 50 -9.12 11.85 11.65
C ASN A 50 -7.82 12.47 11.09
N PRO A 51 -7.88 13.56 10.31
CA PRO A 51 -6.70 14.15 9.69
C PRO A 51 -5.69 14.71 10.72
N ALA A 52 -6.13 15.06 11.93
CA ALA A 52 -5.24 15.53 13.00
C ALA A 52 -4.42 14.39 13.64
N GLU A 53 -4.90 13.15 13.54
CA GLU A 53 -4.21 11.95 14.05
C GLU A 53 -3.44 11.21 12.96
N ARG A 54 -3.75 11.47 11.68
CA ARG A 54 -3.05 10.90 10.52
C ARG A 54 -1.59 11.37 10.53
N ALA A 55 -0.69 10.43 10.24
CA ALA A 55 0.73 10.75 10.20
C ALA A 55 1.04 11.79 9.13
N ASP A 56 1.84 12.81 9.50
CA ASP A 56 2.37 13.79 8.57
C ASP A 56 3.61 13.28 7.83
N LEU A 57 4.08 14.04 6.83
CA LEU A 57 5.25 13.64 6.04
C LEU A 57 6.52 13.45 6.90
N LYS A 58 6.71 14.25 7.95
CA LYS A 58 7.91 14.15 8.80
C LYS A 58 7.89 12.83 9.57
N GLN A 59 6.73 12.44 10.08
CA GLN A 59 6.53 11.17 10.77
C GLN A 59 6.69 9.98 9.82
N LEU A 60 6.15 10.07 8.60
CA LEU A 60 6.26 9.01 7.60
C LEU A 60 7.71 8.79 7.14
N MET A 61 8.50 9.85 6.96
CA MET A 61 9.90 9.75 6.52
C MET A 61 10.83 9.04 7.51
N VAL A 62 10.45 8.97 8.79
CA VAL A 62 11.22 8.27 9.84
C VAL A 62 10.57 6.94 10.24
N HIS A 63 9.53 6.50 9.53
CA HIS A 63 8.85 5.25 9.81
C HIS A 63 9.75 4.04 9.48
N PRO A 64 9.74 2.95 10.29
CA PRO A 64 10.56 1.76 10.05
C PRO A 64 10.48 1.22 8.63
N PHE A 65 9.26 1.05 8.08
CA PHE A 65 9.05 0.65 6.68
C PHE A 65 9.84 1.49 5.66
N ILE A 66 9.86 2.83 5.81
CA ILE A 66 10.60 3.72 4.90
C ILE A 66 12.10 3.61 5.13
N LYS A 67 12.54 3.51 6.38
CA LYS A 67 13.96 3.38 6.72
C LYS A 67 14.57 2.06 6.24
N GLU A 68 13.80 0.97 6.31
CA GLU A 68 14.17 -0.33 5.75
C GLU A 68 14.20 -0.25 4.23
N SER A 69 13.14 0.28 3.60
CA SER A 69 13.10 0.44 2.13
C SER A 69 14.20 1.35 1.57
N GLU A 70 14.69 2.31 2.36
CA GLU A 70 15.76 3.25 1.96
C GLU A 70 17.12 2.56 1.83
N VAL A 71 17.35 1.47 2.56
CA VAL A 71 18.61 0.69 2.53
C VAL A 71 18.48 -0.63 1.78
N GLU A 72 17.27 -1.00 1.36
CA GLU A 72 17.03 -2.15 0.51
C GLU A 72 17.55 -1.91 -0.91
N GLU A 73 18.47 -2.77 -1.35
CA GLU A 73 18.98 -2.76 -2.72
C GLU A 73 17.99 -3.47 -3.65
N VAL A 74 17.12 -2.70 -4.30
CA VAL A 74 16.10 -3.20 -5.22
C VAL A 74 16.39 -2.72 -6.64
N ASP A 75 16.48 -3.66 -7.60
CA ASP A 75 16.53 -3.35 -9.02
C ASP A 75 15.14 -2.92 -9.53
N PHE A 76 14.74 -1.70 -9.18
CA PHE A 76 13.46 -1.13 -9.58
C PHE A 76 13.34 -0.99 -11.10
N ALA A 77 14.43 -0.60 -11.78
CA ALA A 77 14.40 -0.39 -13.23
C ALA A 77 14.26 -1.71 -13.99
N GLY A 78 14.98 -2.76 -13.58
CA GLY A 78 14.87 -4.09 -14.16
C GLY A 78 13.50 -4.72 -13.88
N TRP A 79 12.99 -4.59 -12.64
CA TRP A 79 11.63 -4.99 -12.30
C TRP A 79 10.59 -4.31 -13.19
N LEU A 80 10.71 -3.00 -13.39
CA LEU A 80 9.81 -2.24 -14.24
C LEU A 80 9.86 -2.73 -15.69
N CYS A 81 11.06 -2.81 -16.29
CA CYS A 81 11.23 -3.28 -17.66
C CYS A 81 10.64 -4.67 -17.88
N ASN A 82 10.88 -5.60 -16.96
CA ASN A 82 10.29 -6.94 -17.02
C ASN A 82 8.76 -6.90 -16.91
N THR A 83 8.22 -6.07 -16.02
CA THR A 83 6.77 -5.96 -15.76
C THR A 83 6.01 -5.41 -16.97
N ILE A 84 6.56 -4.41 -17.67
CA ILE A 84 5.90 -3.77 -18.82
C ILE A 84 6.41 -4.25 -20.19
N GLY A 85 7.30 -5.26 -20.23
CA GLY A 85 7.79 -5.87 -21.46
C GLY A 85 8.78 -5.02 -22.26
N LEU A 86 9.59 -4.20 -21.58
CA LEU A 86 10.68 -3.45 -22.19
C LEU A 86 11.99 -4.24 -22.15
N ASN A 87 12.91 -3.90 -23.06
CA ASN A 87 14.30 -4.34 -22.97
C ASN A 87 14.98 -3.76 -21.71
N GLN A 88 16.08 -4.39 -21.28
CA GLN A 88 16.78 -4.03 -20.04
C GLN A 88 17.10 -2.53 -19.93
N PRO A 89 17.03 -1.96 -18.71
CA PRO A 89 17.30 -0.54 -18.50
C PRO A 89 18.74 -0.20 -18.87
N LEU A 90 18.92 0.86 -19.67
CA LEU A 90 20.23 1.34 -20.11
C LEU A 90 21.02 2.07 -19.01
N THR A 91 20.33 2.50 -17.95
CA THR A 91 20.91 3.30 -16.86
C THR A 91 20.97 2.45 -15.59
N PRO A 92 22.14 2.36 -14.91
CA PRO A 92 22.25 1.67 -13.63
C PRO A 92 21.29 2.27 -12.61
N THR A 93 20.62 1.40 -11.85
CA THR A 93 19.57 1.80 -10.89
C THR A 93 20.14 2.39 -9.61
N HIS A 94 21.42 2.13 -9.32
CA HIS A 94 22.17 2.76 -8.23
C HIS A 94 23.55 3.20 -8.73
N SER A 95 23.94 4.44 -8.41
CA SER A 95 25.34 4.85 -8.40
C SER A 95 26.03 3.98 -7.36
N ALA A 96 26.93 3.09 -7.78
CA ALA A 96 27.83 2.44 -6.85
C ALA A 96 28.63 3.51 -6.10
N GLY A 97 28.29 3.74 -4.83
CA GLY A 97 29.10 4.38 -3.78
C GLY A 97 29.75 5.73 -4.05
N VAL A 98 29.41 6.72 -3.23
CA VAL A 98 30.42 7.50 -2.49
C VAL A 98 30.11 7.39 -1.01
#